data_AF-A0A4P6H5R3-F1
#
_entry.id   AF-A0A4P6H5R3-F1
#
_cell.length_a   1.000
_cell.length_b   1.000
_cell.length_c   1.000
_cell.angle_alpha   90.00
_cell.angle_beta   90.00
_cell.angle_gamma   90.00
#
_symmetry.space_group_name_H-M   'P 1'
#
loop_
_entity.id
_entity.type
_entity.pdbx_description
1 polymer ?
#
loop_
_entity_poly.entity_id
_entity_poly.type
_entity_poly.pdbx_seq_one_letter_code
_entity_poly.pdbx_strand_id
1 'polypeptide(L)'
;MSSINASNTKTISTRALWAGRIMSGLIVLFMIFDGVIKLPPLDIVTQTMTEIGWPADVGTARLLGIIGLVATALYAWPRTSFLGAILLTAYFGGAIATHVRIGNPLFSHTFFGIYLGLLLWGGLWLRDPRLRALLPFSG
;
A
#
# COMPACT_ATOMS: atom_id res chain seq x y z
N MET A 1 31.09 32.41 23.46
CA MET A 1 29.92 31.56 23.78
C MET A 1 28.87 31.74 22.71
N SER A 2 28.72 30.76 21.82
CA SER A 2 27.59 30.68 20.87
C SER A 2 26.88 29.36 21.15
N SER A 3 25.70 29.43 21.77
CA SER A 3 24.86 28.28 22.04
C SER A 3 24.39 27.67 20.72
N ILE A 4 24.88 26.47 20.42
CA ILE A 4 24.34 25.62 19.36
C ILE A 4 22.90 25.29 19.76
N ASN A 5 21.92 25.97 19.14
CA ASN A 5 20.51 25.68 19.34
C ASN A 5 20.25 24.24 18.92
N ALA A 6 19.84 23.42 19.90
CA ALA A 6 19.40 22.06 19.70
C ALA A 6 18.38 22.02 18.56
N SER A 7 18.66 21.18 17.56
CA SER A 7 17.77 20.87 16.46
C SER A 7 16.34 20.64 16.98
N ASN A 8 15.41 21.49 16.55
CA ASN A 8 13.98 21.34 16.75
C ASN A 8 13.49 20.09 16.00
N THR A 9 13.78 18.90 16.52
CA THR A 9 13.11 17.66 16.09
C THR A 9 11.68 17.75 16.59
N LYS A 10 10.78 18.30 15.76
CA LYS A 10 9.35 18.43 16.02
C LYS A 10 8.82 17.02 16.34
N THR A 11 8.65 16.72 17.62
CA THR A 11 8.24 15.40 18.13
C THR A 11 6.88 15.06 17.52
N ILE A 12 6.73 13.85 16.99
CA ILE A 12 5.45 13.43 16.39
C ILE A 12 4.38 13.42 17.47
N SER A 13 3.24 14.07 17.22
CA SER A 13 2.10 14.02 18.15
C SER A 13 1.53 12.60 18.26
N THR A 14 1.10 12.20 19.46
CA THR A 14 0.47 10.89 19.71
C THR A 14 -0.73 10.64 18.78
N ARG A 15 -1.50 11.69 18.48
CA ARG A 15 -2.63 11.62 17.53
C ARG A 15 -2.18 11.25 16.12
N ALA A 16 -1.10 11.85 15.62
CA ALA A 16 -0.55 11.50 14.31
C ALA A 16 -0.03 10.06 14.28
N LEU A 17 0.64 9.59 15.34
CA LEU A 17 1.08 8.19 15.43
C LEU A 17 -0.09 7.21 15.34
N TRP A 18 -1.17 7.46 16.09
CA TRP A 18 -2.35 6.59 16.07
C TRP A 18 -3.08 6.63 14.72
N ALA A 19 -3.28 7.81 14.14
CA ALA A 19 -3.84 7.93 12.80
C ALA A 19 -3.00 7.14 11.78
N GLY A 20 -1.67 7.29 11.81
CA GLY A 20 -0.77 6.56 10.93
C GLY A 20 -0.82 5.04 11.12
N ARG A 21 -0.95 4.57 12.36
CA ARG A 21 -1.13 3.13 12.69
C ARG A 21 -2.46 2.60 12.17
N ILE A 22 -3.56 3.33 12.33
CA ILE A 22 -4.88 2.93 11.84
C ILE A 22 -4.85 2.81 10.31
N MET A 23 -4.36 3.84 9.61
CA MET A 23 -4.24 3.83 8.15
C MET A 23 -3.35 2.67 7.66
N SER A 24 -2.21 2.45 8.33
CA SER A 24 -1.32 1.32 7.99
C SER A 24 -1.99 -0.03 8.25
N GLY A 25 -2.72 -0.17 9.35
CA GLY A 25 -3.46 -1.38 9.71
C GLY A 25 -4.55 -1.71 8.70
N LEU A 26 -5.29 -0.69 8.22
CA LEU A 26 -6.30 -0.87 7.17
C LEU A 26 -5.69 -1.40 5.87
N ILE A 27 -4.55 -0.85 5.44
CA ILE A 27 -3.84 -1.33 4.24
C ILE A 27 -3.33 -2.75 4.43
N VAL A 28 -2.70 -3.05 5.57
CA VAL A 28 -2.20 -4.40 5.85
C VAL A 28 -3.34 -5.42 5.87
N LEU A 29 -4.45 -5.11 6.54
CA LEU A 29 -5.61 -5.99 6.61
C LEU A 29 -6.22 -6.22 5.22
N PHE A 30 -6.44 -5.15 4.46
CA PHE A 30 -6.96 -5.24 3.10
C PHE A 30 -6.06 -6.08 2.21
N MET A 31 -4.75 -5.84 2.23
CA MET A 31 -3.81 -6.57 1.38
C MET A 31 -3.62 -8.04 1.79
N ILE A 32 -3.68 -8.34 3.09
CA ILE A 32 -3.69 -9.74 3.54
C ILE A 32 -4.92 -10.44 3.00
N PHE A 33 -6.10 -9.83 3.12
CA PHE A 33 -7.32 -10.38 2.56
C PHE A 33 -7.20 -10.58 1.03
N ASP A 34 -6.83 -9.52 0.29
CA ASP A 34 -6.67 -9.54 -1.17
C ASP A 34 -5.68 -10.61 -1.66
N GLY A 35 -4.56 -10.78 -0.95
CA GLY A 35 -3.54 -11.74 -1.32
C GLY A 35 -3.90 -13.17 -0.94
N VAL A 36 -4.48 -13.39 0.24
CA VAL A 36 -4.82 -14.73 0.74
C VAL A 36 -5.92 -15.37 -0.09
N ILE A 37 -6.95 -14.63 -0.51
CA ILE A 37 -8.04 -15.21 -1.33
C ILE A 37 -7.53 -15.72 -2.69
N LYS A 38 -6.39 -15.23 -3.19
CA LYS A 38 -5.77 -15.67 -4.44
C LYS A 38 -4.95 -16.96 -4.33
N LEU A 39 -4.72 -17.47 -3.11
CA LEU A 39 -3.94 -18.70 -2.88
C LEU A 39 -4.72 -20.00 -3.12
N PRO A 40 -5.93 -20.18 -2.55
CA PRO A 40 -6.79 -21.30 -2.91
C PRO A 40 -7.36 -21.16 -4.32
N PRO A 41 -7.70 -22.27 -4.99
CA PRO A 41 -8.33 -22.25 -6.30
C PRO A 41 -9.82 -21.88 -6.17
N LEU A 42 -10.10 -20.59 -5.93
CA LEU A 42 -11.47 -20.09 -5.82
C LEU A 42 -12.00 -19.63 -7.17
N ASP A 43 -13.17 -20.12 -7.56
CA ASP A 43 -13.82 -19.77 -8.83
C ASP A 43 -14.05 -18.26 -8.96
N ILE A 44 -14.40 -17.58 -7.86
CA ILE A 44 -14.59 -16.12 -7.87
C ILE A 44 -13.33 -15.37 -8.30
N VAL A 45 -12.14 -15.87 -7.95
CA VAL A 45 -10.86 -15.25 -8.32
C VAL A 45 -10.60 -15.47 -9.80
N THR A 46 -10.77 -16.69 -10.31
CA THR A 46 -10.51 -17.00 -11.72
C THR A 46 -11.53 -16.33 -12.65
N GLN A 47 -12.79 -16.22 -12.24
CA GLN A 47 -13.83 -15.44 -12.93
C GLN A 47 -13.45 -13.96 -12.98
N THR A 48 -13.12 -13.35 -11.84
CA THR A 48 -12.70 -11.94 -11.80
C THR A 48 -11.46 -11.71 -12.66
N MET A 49 -10.47 -12.60 -12.62
CA MET A 49 -9.26 -12.53 -13.46
C MET A 49 -9.61 -12.51 -14.96
N THR A 50 -10.57 -13.34 -15.37
CA THR A 50 -11.07 -13.37 -16.75
C THR A 50 -11.73 -12.04 -17.13
N GLU A 51 -12.59 -11.50 -16.26
CA GLU A 51 -13.28 -10.22 -16.47
C GLU A 51 -12.30 -9.05 -16.63
N ILE A 52 -11.20 -9.06 -15.87
CA ILE A 52 -10.16 -8.01 -15.96
C ILE A 52 -9.11 -8.29 -17.04
N GLY A 53 -9.32 -9.28 -17.90
CA GLY A 53 -8.48 -9.57 -19.06
C GLY A 53 -7.11 -10.18 -18.72
N TRP A 54 -7.02 -10.90 -17.59
CA TRP A 54 -5.87 -11.70 -17.17
C TRP A 54 -6.14 -13.21 -17.36
N PRO A 55 -5.08 -14.04 -17.50
CA PRO A 55 -5.23 -15.49 -17.49
C PRO A 55 -5.93 -15.99 -16.23
N ALA A 56 -6.95 -16.83 -16.41
CA ALA A 56 -7.76 -17.41 -15.33
C ALA A 56 -7.08 -18.62 -14.65
N ASP A 57 -5.80 -18.84 -14.88
CA ASP A 57 -5.08 -19.96 -14.31
C ASP A 57 -4.70 -19.70 -12.85
N VAL A 58 -4.72 -20.76 -12.05
CA VAL A 58 -4.44 -20.71 -10.61
C VAL A 58 -3.00 -20.26 -10.33
N GLY A 59 -2.05 -20.50 -11.25
CA GLY A 59 -0.65 -20.11 -11.10
C GLY A 59 -0.49 -18.58 -11.12
N THR A 60 -1.12 -17.92 -12.08
CA THR A 60 -1.12 -16.45 -12.22
C THR A 60 -1.76 -15.79 -11.01
N ALA A 61 -2.92 -16.28 -10.56
CA ALA A 61 -3.59 -15.76 -9.37
C ALA A 61 -2.68 -15.89 -8.12
N ARG A 62 -2.09 -17.06 -7.90
CA ARG A 62 -1.17 -17.31 -6.78
C ARG A 62 0.06 -16.41 -6.83
N LEU A 63 0.64 -16.21 -8.02
CA LEU A 63 1.80 -15.34 -8.19
C LEU A 63 1.47 -13.90 -7.76
N LEU A 64 0.35 -13.34 -8.22
CA LEU A 64 -0.11 -12.01 -7.82
C LEU A 64 -0.36 -11.94 -6.30
N GLY A 65 -1.03 -12.95 -5.74
CA GLY A 65 -1.26 -13.06 -4.30
C GLY A 65 0.04 -13.07 -3.49
N ILE A 66 1.03 -13.88 -3.89
CA ILE A 66 2.33 -13.97 -3.22
C ILE A 66 3.09 -12.65 -3.31
N ILE A 67 3.14 -12.01 -4.47
CA ILE A 67 3.80 -10.71 -4.64
C ILE A 67 3.16 -9.68 -3.70
N GLY A 68 1.84 -9.59 -3.68
CA GLY A 68 1.09 -8.70 -2.80
C GLY A 68 1.35 -8.98 -1.32
N LEU A 69 1.35 -10.25 -0.91
CA LEU A 69 1.59 -10.65 0.49
C LEU A 69 3.03 -10.38 0.93
N VAL A 70 4.03 -10.64 0.09
CA VAL A 70 5.44 -10.34 0.40
C VAL A 70 5.64 -8.83 0.55
N ALA A 71 5.11 -8.03 -0.38
CA ALA A 71 5.17 -6.57 -0.29
C ALA A 71 4.47 -6.06 0.99
N THR A 72 3.35 -6.68 1.36
CA THR A 72 2.59 -6.35 2.58
C THR A 72 3.35 -6.74 3.84
N ALA A 73 4.00 -7.90 3.87
CA ALA A 73 4.83 -8.31 5.00
C ALA A 73 6.01 -7.35 5.22
N LEU A 74 6.66 -6.93 4.12
CA LEU A 74 7.71 -5.91 4.17
C LEU A 74 7.16 -4.55 4.64
N TYR A 75 5.94 -4.18 4.22
CA TYR A 75 5.29 -2.94 4.65
C TYR A 75 4.94 -2.96 6.15
N ALA A 76 4.41 -4.09 6.64
CA ALA A 76 3.98 -4.27 8.02
C ALA A 76 5.16 -4.24 9.00
N TRP A 77 6.33 -4.72 8.58
CA TRP A 77 7.52 -4.75 9.41
C TRP A 77 8.21 -3.37 9.47
N PRO A 78 8.33 -2.72 10.65
CA PRO A 78 8.76 -1.32 10.77
C PRO A 78 10.12 -1.02 10.13
N ARG A 79 11.05 -1.96 10.12
CA ARG A 79 12.40 -1.76 9.56
C ARG A 79 12.40 -1.74 8.03
N THR A 80 11.41 -2.36 7.39
CA THR A 80 11.30 -2.49 5.93
C THR A 80 10.08 -1.77 5.38
N SER A 81 9.31 -1.06 6.21
CA SER A 81 8.04 -0.44 5.83
C SER A 81 8.16 0.46 4.60
N PHE A 82 9.26 1.21 4.46
CA PHE A 82 9.50 2.06 3.30
C PHE A 82 9.66 1.25 2.00
N LEU A 83 10.43 0.15 2.02
CA LEU A 83 10.56 -0.75 0.88
C LEU A 83 9.22 -1.41 0.53
N GLY A 84 8.49 -1.89 1.54
CA GLY A 84 7.16 -2.44 1.33
C GLY A 84 6.19 -1.44 0.70
N ALA A 85 6.26 -0.17 1.11
CA ALA A 85 5.44 0.89 0.53
C ALA A 85 5.76 1.13 -0.96
N ILE A 86 7.05 1.10 -1.34
CA ILE A 86 7.46 1.19 -2.75
C ILE A 86 6.91 0.01 -3.55
N LEU A 87 7.07 -1.22 -3.06
CA LEU A 87 6.60 -2.43 -3.75
C LEU A 87 5.08 -2.44 -3.90
N LEU A 88 4.34 -2.06 -2.85
CA LEU A 88 2.88 -1.95 -2.92
C LEU A 88 2.44 -0.83 -3.88
N THR A 89 3.18 0.26 -3.98
CA THR A 89 2.90 1.32 -4.96
C THR A 89 3.04 0.80 -6.39
N ALA A 90 4.09 0.03 -6.68
CA ALA A 90 4.26 -0.61 -7.97
C ALA A 90 3.13 -1.62 -8.26
N TYR A 91 2.74 -2.42 -7.26
CA TYR A 91 1.64 -3.38 -7.36
C TYR A 91 0.30 -2.67 -7.66
N PHE A 92 -0.01 -1.58 -6.94
CA PHE A 92 -1.20 -0.76 -7.20
C PHE A 92 -1.18 -0.11 -8.59
N GLY A 93 -0.01 0.34 -9.06
CA GLY A 93 0.15 0.84 -10.43
C GLY A 93 -0.25 -0.18 -11.50
N GLY A 94 0.14 -1.46 -11.31
CA GLY A 94 -0.29 -2.56 -12.18
C GLY A 94 -1.80 -2.81 -12.16
N ALA A 95 -2.42 -2.72 -10.98
CA ALA A 95 -3.87 -2.83 -10.84
C ALA A 95 -4.61 -1.67 -11.54
N ILE A 96 -4.14 -0.43 -11.35
CA ILE A 96 -4.66 0.76 -12.04
C ILE A 96 -4.55 0.57 -13.56
N ALA A 97 -3.38 0.19 -14.07
CA ALA A 97 -3.15 -0.02 -15.49
C ALA A 97 -4.06 -1.11 -16.08
N THR A 98 -4.31 -2.19 -15.32
CA THR A 98 -5.23 -3.27 -15.71
C THR A 98 -6.66 -2.74 -15.88
N HIS A 99 -7.16 -1.96 -14.92
CA HIS A 99 -8.51 -1.40 -15.00
C HIS A 99 -8.65 -0.30 -16.07
N VAL A 100 -7.63 0.54 -16.25
CA VAL A 100 -7.60 1.53 -17.36
C VAL A 100 -7.66 0.82 -18.71
N ARG A 101 -6.88 -0.25 -18.90
CA ARG A 101 -6.81 -0.99 -20.17
C ARG A 101 -8.17 -1.52 -20.63
N ILE A 102 -8.99 -2.00 -19.70
CA ILE A 102 -10.31 -2.59 -19.99
C ILE A 102 -11.46 -1.56 -19.93
N GLY A 103 -11.15 -0.28 -19.70
CA GLY A 103 -12.15 0.79 -19.67
C GLY A 103 -13.05 0.77 -18.44
N ASN A 104 -12.60 0.18 -17.32
CA ASN A 104 -13.39 0.12 -16.09
C ASN A 104 -13.65 1.53 -15.52
N PRO A 105 -14.79 1.75 -14.83
CA PRO A 105 -15.14 3.07 -14.32
C PRO A 105 -14.05 3.67 -13.43
N LEU A 106 -13.73 4.95 -13.67
CA LEU A 106 -12.57 5.60 -13.07
C LEU A 106 -12.66 5.66 -11.54
N PHE A 107 -13.78 6.12 -11.00
CA PHE A 107 -13.89 6.40 -9.57
C PHE A 107 -14.04 5.16 -8.68
N SER A 108 -14.54 4.04 -9.22
CA SER A 108 -14.78 2.81 -8.45
C SER A 108 -13.63 1.82 -8.52
N HIS A 109 -13.15 1.50 -9.72
CA HIS A 109 -12.18 0.42 -9.93
C HIS A 109 -10.78 0.95 -10.20
N THR A 110 -10.66 2.00 -11.00
CA THR A 110 -9.35 2.54 -11.38
C THR A 110 -8.71 3.34 -10.26
N PHE A 111 -9.42 4.30 -9.66
CA PHE A 111 -8.89 5.16 -8.60
C PHE A 111 -8.79 4.46 -7.24
N PHE A 112 -9.34 3.25 -7.13
CA PHE A 112 -9.19 2.46 -5.91
C PHE A 112 -7.72 2.26 -5.53
N GLY A 113 -6.84 1.97 -6.49
CA GLY A 113 -5.40 1.87 -6.25
C GLY A 113 -4.76 3.19 -5.78
N ILE A 114 -5.28 4.34 -6.22
CA ILE A 114 -4.84 5.66 -5.77
C ILE A 114 -5.23 5.89 -4.32
N TYR A 115 -6.47 5.57 -3.94
CA TYR A 115 -6.95 5.69 -2.55
C TYR A 115 -6.12 4.82 -1.61
N LEU A 116 -5.79 3.58 -2.02
CA LEU A 116 -4.89 2.70 -1.26
C LEU A 116 -3.49 3.28 -1.15
N GLY A 117 -2.94 3.82 -2.24
CA GLY A 117 -1.63 4.48 -2.24
C GLY A 117 -1.56 5.67 -1.28
N LEU A 118 -2.60 6.51 -1.25
CA LEU A 118 -2.69 7.65 -0.33
C LEU A 118 -2.79 7.20 1.13
N LEU A 119 -3.58 6.18 1.43
CA LEU A 119 -3.68 5.59 2.77
C LEU A 119 -2.35 4.95 3.21
N LEU A 120 -1.68 4.23 2.30
CA LEU A 120 -0.38 3.60 2.51
C LEU A 120 0.69 4.63 2.87
N TRP A 121 0.91 5.61 1.99
CA TRP A 121 1.95 6.63 2.17
C TRP A 121 1.63 7.61 3.28
N GLY A 122 0.36 8.04 3.39
CA GLY A 122 -0.09 8.90 4.48
C GLY A 122 0.06 8.23 5.84
N GLY A 123 -0.29 6.94 5.93
CA GLY A 123 -0.13 6.14 7.14
C GLY A 123 1.33 6.03 7.56
N LEU A 124 2.22 5.77 6.61
CA LEU A 124 3.67 5.69 6.85
C LEU A 124 4.26 7.06 7.23
N TRP A 125 3.92 8.12 6.49
CA TRP A 125 4.37 9.48 6.77
C TRP A 125 3.96 9.93 8.17
N LEU A 126 2.73 9.60 8.61
CA LEU A 126 2.24 9.93 9.94
C LEU A 126 2.89 9.12 11.08
N ARG A 127 3.59 8.01 10.82
CA ARG A 127 4.24 7.22 11.87
C ARG A 127 5.77 7.17 11.82
N ASP A 128 6.38 7.54 10.70
CA ASP A 128 7.84 7.48 10.51
C ASP A 128 8.46 8.89 10.42
N PRO A 129 9.21 9.35 11.45
CA PRO A 129 9.89 10.64 11.41
C PRO A 129 10.93 10.76 10.30
N ARG A 130 11.57 9.64 9.91
CA ARG A 130 12.61 9.62 8.87
C ARG A 130 12.00 9.95 7.52
N LEU A 131 10.82 9.38 7.24
CA LEU A 131 10.11 9.67 6.00
C LEU A 131 9.64 11.13 5.94
N ARG A 132 9.19 11.71 7.06
CA ARG A 132 8.83 13.15 7.08
C ARG A 132 10.01 14.08 6.84
N ALA A 133 11.20 13.68 7.30
CA ALA A 133 12.41 14.45 7.05
C ALA A 133 12.80 14.42 5.56
N LEU A 134 12.53 13.32 4.86
CA LEU A 134 12.77 13.19 3.41
C LEU A 134 11.70 13.89 2.56
N LEU A 135 10.44 13.86 3.01
CA LEU A 135 9.30 14.47 2.33
C LEU A 135 8.64 15.51 3.26
N PRO A 136 9.30 16.67 3.47
CA PRO A 136 8.73 17.72 4.28
C PRO A 136 7.57 18.39 3.52
N PHE A 137 6.36 18.29 4.08
CA PHE A 137 5.28 19.16 3.64
C PHE A 137 5.47 20.52 4.30
N SER A 138 5.84 21.52 3.49
CA SER A 138 5.85 22.93 3.87
C SER A 138 4.42 23.45 3.83
N GLY A 139 3.71 23.27 4.95
CA GLY A 139 2.45 23.96 5.26
C GLY A 139 2.67 24.93 6.40
#